data_AF-A0A497ANS2-F1
#
_entry.id   AF-A0A497ANS2-F1
#
_cell.length_a   1.000
_cell.length_b   1.000
_cell.length_c   1.000
_cell.angle_alpha   90.00
_cell.angle_beta   90.00
_cell.angle_gamma   90.00
#
_symmetry.space_group_name_H-M   'P 1'
#
loop_
_entity.id
_entity.type
_entity.pdbx_description
1 polymer ?
#
loop_
_entity_poly.entity_id
_entity_poly.type
_entity_poly.pdbx_seq_one_letter_code
_entity_poly.pdbx_strand_id
1 'polypeptide(L)'
;MIILGILKARSPRITEVARAIPTPFFAGPKIFRFLKRAPLKEALLRLLYEDALFVLCDPTEIPRPQARRTPYVGTLKDGKTRGFQLLVFS
;
A
#
# COMPACT_ATOMS: atom_id res chain seq x y z
N MET A 1 -10.40 11.08 2.40
CA MET A 1 -11.15 10.21 1.46
C MET A 1 -10.37 8.96 1.05
N ILE A 2 -9.14 9.05 0.52
CA ILE A 2 -8.40 7.84 0.08
C ILE A 2 -8.03 6.93 1.26
N ILE A 3 -7.50 7.48 2.37
CA ILE A 3 -7.21 6.71 3.60
C ILE A 3 -8.49 6.04 4.14
N LEU A 4 -9.59 6.80 4.24
CA LEU A 4 -10.89 6.25 4.64
C LEU A 4 -11.35 5.12 3.70
N GLY A 5 -11.12 5.27 2.39
CA GLY A 5 -11.39 4.23 1.41
C GLY A 5 -10.53 2.97 1.60
N ILE A 6 -9.25 3.13 1.95
CA ILE A 6 -8.35 2.02 2.31
C ILE A 6 -8.86 1.30 3.56
N LEU A 7 -9.20 2.05 4.61
CA LEU A 7 -9.73 1.50 5.86
C LEU A 7 -11.05 0.76 5.64
N LYS A 8 -11.96 1.34 4.84
CA LYS A 8 -13.25 0.73 4.51
C LYS A 8 -13.11 -0.50 3.61
N ALA A 9 -12.22 -0.46 2.62
CA ALA A 9 -11.93 -1.59 1.75
C ALA A 9 -11.11 -2.68 2.45
N ARG A 10 -10.49 -2.36 3.60
CA ARG A 10 -9.45 -3.18 4.25
C ARG A 10 -8.39 -3.66 3.26
N SER A 11 -8.04 -2.79 2.30
CA SER A 11 -7.17 -3.14 1.19
C SER A 11 -6.50 -1.89 0.59
N PRO A 12 -5.19 -1.93 0.31
CA PRO A 12 -4.50 -0.86 -0.40
C PRO A 12 -4.69 -0.94 -1.92
N ARG A 13 -5.34 -1.99 -2.45
CA ARG A 13 -5.53 -2.16 -3.89
C ARG A 13 -6.47 -1.08 -4.41
N ILE A 14 -5.98 -0.24 -5.32
CA ILE A 14 -6.71 0.95 -5.82
C ILE A 14 -8.10 0.62 -6.37
N THR A 15 -8.29 -0.55 -6.99
CA THR A 15 -9.62 -0.99 -7.46
C THR A 15 -10.60 -1.21 -6.32
N GLU A 16 -10.14 -1.80 -5.21
CA GLU A 16 -10.96 -2.03 -4.01
C GLU A 16 -11.26 -0.70 -3.32
N VAL A 17 -10.25 0.15 -3.17
CA VAL A 17 -10.40 1.51 -2.61
C VAL A 17 -11.38 2.33 -3.44
N ALA A 18 -11.28 2.28 -4.78
CA ALA A 18 -12.17 3.00 -5.67
C ALA A 18 -13.62 2.52 -5.57
N ARG A 19 -13.87 1.23 -5.29
CA ARG A 19 -15.22 0.70 -5.04
C ARG A 19 -15.76 1.09 -3.66
N ALA A 20 -14.89 1.27 -2.67
CA ALA A 20 -15.30 1.57 -1.29
C ALA A 20 -15.67 3.05 -1.06
N ILE A 21 -15.14 3.97 -1.88
CA ILE A 21 -15.41 5.41 -1.77
C ILE A 21 -16.70 5.74 -2.54
N PRO A 22 -17.68 6.42 -1.92
CA PRO A 22 -18.90 6.84 -2.59
C PRO A 22 -18.58 7.95 -3.59
N THR A 23 -18.54 7.61 -4.89
CA THR A 23 -18.35 8.58 -5.97
C THR A 23 -19.22 8.25 -7.17
N PRO A 24 -19.78 9.26 -7.87
CA PRO A 24 -20.59 9.04 -9.07
C PRO A 24 -19.79 8.58 -10.31
N PHE A 25 -18.46 8.52 -10.22
CA PHE A 25 -17.57 8.14 -11.31
C PHE A 25 -16.47 7.20 -10.83
N PHE A 26 -15.83 6.47 -11.76
CA PHE A 26 -14.73 5.56 -11.43
C PHE A 26 -13.53 6.32 -10.81
N ALA A 27 -13.30 6.14 -9.51
CA ALA A 27 -12.30 6.90 -8.76
C ALA A 27 -10.85 6.45 -9.01
N GLY A 28 -10.63 5.25 -9.59
CA GLY A 28 -9.30 4.65 -9.76
C GLY A 28 -8.25 5.57 -10.41
N PRO A 29 -8.50 6.12 -11.61
CA PRO A 29 -7.57 7.03 -12.28
C PRO A 29 -7.28 8.30 -11.49
N LYS A 30 -8.26 8.82 -10.74
CA LYS A 30 -8.08 10.01 -9.89
C LYS A 30 -7.18 9.68 -8.70
N ILE A 31 -7.39 8.52 -8.07
CA ILE A 31 -6.52 8.00 -7.02
C ILE A 31 -5.09 7.85 -7.56
N PHE A 32 -4.90 7.20 -8.70
CA PHE A 32 -3.57 7.07 -9.33
C PHE A 32 -2.90 8.42 -9.59
N ARG A 33 -3.62 9.41 -10.12
CA ARG A 33 -3.10 10.75 -10.37
C ARG A 33 -2.68 11.47 -9.09
N PHE A 34 -3.46 11.33 -8.02
CA PHE A 34 -3.11 11.86 -6.72
C PHE A 34 -1.84 11.20 -6.17
N LEU A 35 -1.80 9.86 -6.15
CA LEU A 35 -0.67 9.09 -5.60
C LEU A 35 0.66 9.40 -6.31
N LYS A 36 0.63 9.74 -7.60
CA LYS A 36 1.84 10.15 -8.36
C LYS A 36 2.43 11.50 -7.93
N ARG A 37 1.62 12.37 -7.33
CA ARG A 37 2.03 13.74 -6.94
C ARG A 37 2.18 13.91 -5.45
N ALA A 38 1.49 13.08 -4.67
CA ALA A 38 1.48 13.18 -3.23
C ALA A 38 2.79 12.63 -2.62
N PRO A 39 3.35 13.29 -1.60
CA PRO A 39 4.50 12.80 -0.84
C PRO A 39 4.05 11.65 0.09
N LEU A 40 3.81 10.47 -0.50
CA LEU A 40 3.16 9.36 0.20
C LEU A 40 3.99 8.82 1.36
N LYS A 41 5.31 8.76 1.17
CA LYS A 41 6.22 8.25 2.19
C LYS A 41 6.17 9.13 3.43
N GLU A 42 6.25 10.44 3.24
CA GLU A 42 6.17 11.46 4.28
C GLU A 42 4.80 11.44 4.95
N ALA A 43 3.72 11.30 4.18
CA ALA A 43 2.37 11.22 4.72
C ALA A 43 2.14 9.96 5.58
N LEU A 44 2.70 8.81 5.18
CA LEU A 44 2.60 7.57 5.94
C LEU A 44 3.47 7.59 7.20
N LEU A 45 4.66 8.21 7.15
CA LEU A 45 5.52 8.38 8.32
C LEU A 45 4.85 9.21 9.43
N ARG A 46 3.93 10.13 9.08
CA ARG A 46 3.12 10.86 10.08
C ARG A 46 2.14 9.98 10.88
N LEU A 47 1.90 8.74 10.44
CA LEU A 47 1.11 7.77 11.20
C LEU A 47 1.95 7.04 12.26
N LEU A 48 3.28 7.15 12.19
CA LEU A 48 4.17 6.61 13.21
C LEU A 48 4.11 7.51 14.45
N TYR A 49 3.96 6.90 15.62
CA TYR A 49 4.09 7.62 16.89
C TYR A 49 5.56 7.61 17.31
N GLU A 50 6.23 8.76 17.17
CA GLU A 50 7.68 8.88 17.42
C GLU A 50 8.05 8.68 18.90
N ASP A 51 7.15 9.06 19.83
CA ASP A 51 7.35 8.92 21.27
C ASP A 51 6.93 7.52 21.80
N ALA A 52 6.70 6.56 20.90
CA ALA A 52 6.42 5.19 21.30
C ALA A 52 7.63 4.59 22.02
N LEU A 53 7.41 3.96 23.17
CA LEU A 53 8.49 3.26 23.90
C LEU A 53 9.08 2.11 23.06
N PHE A 54 8.25 1.49 22.22
CA PHE A 54 8.64 0.45 21.28
C PHE A 54 7.90 0.64 19.96
N VAL A 55 8.58 0.37 18.85
CA VAL A 55 7.96 0.31 17.51
C VAL A 55 7.94 -1.14 17.08
N LEU A 56 6.75 -1.68 16.83
CA LEU A 56 6.60 -3.03 16.31
C LEU A 56 6.80 -3.00 14.79
N CYS A 57 7.71 -3.85 14.32
CA CYS A 57 8.03 -4.01 12.91
C CYS A 57 7.73 -5.44 12.49
N ASP A 58 6.77 -5.63 11.59
CA ASP A 58 6.46 -6.93 11.01
C ASP A 58 6.78 -6.94 9.50
N PRO A 59 7.93 -7.51 9.08
CA PRO A 59 8.23 -7.67 7.67
C PRO A 59 7.40 -8.82 7.07
N THR A 60 6.32 -8.47 6.38
CA THR A 60 5.44 -9.42 5.70
C THR A 60 5.83 -9.59 4.24
N GLU A 61 5.99 -10.84 3.76
CA GLU A 61 6.17 -11.12 2.34
C GLU A 61 4.83 -11.08 1.59
N ILE A 62 4.75 -10.28 0.53
CA ILE A 62 3.57 -10.19 -0.34
C ILE A 62 3.88 -10.83 -1.69
N PRO A 63 3.30 -12.01 -2.01
CA PRO A 63 3.52 -12.67 -3.28
C PRO A 63 2.88 -11.92 -4.44
N ARG A 64 3.62 -11.81 -5.54
CA ARG A 64 3.21 -11.23 -6.83
C ARG A 64 3.71 -12.08 -8.00
N PRO A 65 3.22 -13.33 -8.18
CA PRO A 65 3.74 -14.25 -9.19
C PRO A 65 3.69 -13.72 -10.63
N GLN A 66 2.71 -12.85 -10.89
CA GLN A 66 2.44 -12.28 -12.22
C GLN A 66 3.24 -11.00 -12.52
N ALA A 67 3.91 -10.40 -11.54
CA ALA A 67 4.56 -9.09 -11.67
C ALA A 67 5.96 -9.17 -12.30
N ARG A 68 6.04 -9.70 -13.53
CA ARG A 68 7.31 -10.00 -14.20
C ARG A 68 8.12 -8.77 -14.63
N ARG A 69 7.45 -7.64 -14.87
CA ARG A 69 8.02 -6.39 -15.40
C ARG A 69 7.88 -5.21 -14.43
N THR A 70 7.75 -5.49 -13.15
CA THR A 70 7.50 -4.47 -12.13
C THR A 70 8.78 -4.19 -11.36
N PRO A 71 9.41 -3.01 -11.50
CA PRO A 71 10.77 -2.76 -10.99
C PRO A 71 10.94 -2.97 -9.48
N TYR A 72 9.90 -2.73 -8.68
CA TYR A 72 9.94 -2.89 -7.23
C TYR A 72 9.69 -4.33 -6.74
N VAL A 73 9.46 -5.29 -7.66
CA VAL A 73 9.20 -6.69 -7.34
C VAL A 73 10.48 -7.51 -7.55
N GLY A 74 10.98 -8.07 -6.45
CA GLY A 74 12.11 -9.00 -6.44
C GLY A 74 11.66 -10.45 -6.31
N THR A 75 12.56 -11.26 -5.75
CA THR A 75 12.32 -12.66 -5.39
C THR A 75 12.22 -12.76 -3.86
N LEU A 76 11.25 -13.52 -3.37
CA LEU A 76 11.04 -13.76 -1.94
C LEU A 76 12.07 -14.74 -1.38
N LYS A 77 12.03 -14.99 -0.06
CA LYS A 77 12.97 -15.88 0.66
C LYS A 77 13.13 -17.27 0.07
N ASP A 78 12.10 -17.79 -0.61
CA ASP A 78 12.13 -19.11 -1.26
C ASP A 78 13.00 -19.15 -2.54
N GLY A 79 13.54 -18.00 -2.97
CA GLY A 79 14.36 -17.89 -4.17
C GLY A 79 13.60 -18.09 -5.47
N LYS A 80 12.26 -18.22 -5.45
CA LYS A 80 11.43 -18.58 -6.61
C LYS A 80 10.24 -17.66 -6.79
N THR A 81 9.48 -17.43 -5.73
CA THR A 81 8.25 -16.65 -5.78
C THR A 81 8.60 -15.18 -5.93
N ARG A 82 8.03 -14.54 -6.95
CA ARG A 82 8.13 -13.08 -7.11
C ARG A 82 7.28 -12.40 -6.07
N GLY A 83 7.79 -11.32 -5.48
CA GLY A 83 7.06 -10.57 -4.48
C GLY A 83 7.84 -9.36 -3.98
N PHE A 84 7.34 -8.77 -2.90
CA PHE A 84 8.00 -7.69 -2.19
C PHE A 84 7.72 -7.83 -0.70
N GLN A 85 8.57 -7.23 0.13
CA GLN A 85 8.34 -7.12 1.56
C GLN A 85 7.54 -5.85 1.86
N LEU A 86 6.50 -5.99 2.66
CA LEU A 86 5.79 -4.87 3.26
C LEU A 86 6.24 -4.76 4.71
N LEU A 87 6.79 -3.60 5.08
CA LEU A 87 7.05 -3.26 6.46
C LEU A 87 5.84 -2.49 6.99
N VAL A 88 5.14 -3.08 7.97
CA VAL A 88 4.05 -2.42 8.69
C VAL A 88 4.58 -1.96 10.03
N PHE A 89 4.26 -0.70 10.37
CA PHE A 89 4.50 -0.13 11.69
C PHE A 89 3.16 -0.06 12.43
N SER A 90 3.11 -0.53 13.67
CA SER A 90 1.95 -0.45 14.57
C SER A 90 2.37 -0.04 15.97
#